data_AF-A0A8S2SYE5-F1
#
_entry.id   AF-A0A8S2SYE5-F1
#
_cell.length_a   1.000
_cell.length_b   1.000
_cell.length_c   1.000
_cell.angle_alpha   90.00
_cell.angle_beta   90.00
_cell.angle_gamma   90.00
#
_symmetry.space_group_name_H-M   'P 1'
#
loop_
_entity.id
_entity.type
_entity.pdbx_description
1 polymer ?
#
loop_
_entity_poly.entity_id
_entity_poly.type
_entity_poly.pdbx_seq_one_letter_code
_entity_poly.pdbx_strand_id
1 'polypeptide(L)'
;YPVWKCVCSISGYHKQPIYDVNWCPLTGLIATASGDNSIRIFREEESKQRDVPPSFSLIASNAHAHSQDVNRIAFNPKEPGLIASCSD
;
A
#
# COMPACT_ATOMS: atom_id res chain seq x y z
N TYR A 1 25.48 14.64 -3.54
CA TYR A 1 24.69 13.67 -2.74
C TYR A 1 23.31 13.55 -3.34
N PRO A 2 22.71 12.35 -3.41
CA PRO A 2 21.33 12.19 -3.86
C PRO A 2 20.38 12.90 -2.90
N VAL A 3 19.34 13.55 -3.45
CA VAL A 3 18.32 14.29 -2.68
C VAL A 3 16.98 13.60 -2.87
N TRP A 4 16.31 13.28 -1.77
CA TRP A 4 14.96 12.74 -1.79
C TRP A 4 13.94 13.87 -1.93
N LYS A 5 12.94 13.65 -2.78
CA LYS A 5 11.77 14.53 -2.93
C LYS A 5 10.51 13.69 -2.82
N CYS A 6 9.50 14.22 -2.14
CA CYS A 6 8.16 13.64 -2.18
C CYS A 6 7.56 13.90 -3.57
N VAL A 7 7.30 12.84 -4.33
CA VAL A 7 6.75 12.93 -5.70
C VAL A 7 5.25 12.63 -5.74
N CYS A 8 4.71 11.97 -4.73
CA CYS A 8 3.29 11.63 -4.66
C CYS A 8 2.83 11.56 -3.20
N SER A 9 1.60 11.98 -2.94
CA SER A 9 0.91 11.80 -1.66
C SER A 9 -0.47 11.22 -1.94
N ILE A 10 -0.72 10.02 -1.39
CA ILE A 10 -1.98 9.29 -1.54
C ILE A 10 -2.86 9.64 -0.33
N SER A 11 -3.94 10.40 -0.53
CA SER A 11 -4.77 10.95 0.55
C SER A 11 -6.24 10.51 0.44
N GLY A 12 -6.97 10.56 1.57
CA GLY A 12 -8.40 10.27 1.62
C GLY A 12 -8.79 8.79 1.72
N TYR A 13 -7.81 7.87 1.78
CA TYR A 13 -8.09 6.43 1.79
C TYR A 13 -8.14 5.79 3.18
N HIS A 14 -7.49 6.35 4.20
CA HIS A 14 -7.45 5.77 5.55
C HIS A 14 -8.11 6.71 6.57
N LYS A 15 -8.92 6.15 7.47
CA LYS A 15 -9.62 6.90 8.52
C LYS A 15 -8.85 6.95 9.84
N GLN A 16 -7.87 6.07 9.99
CA GLN A 16 -7.02 5.88 11.16
C GLN A 16 -5.56 5.74 10.71
N PRO A 17 -4.58 5.71 11.65
CA PRO A 17 -3.18 5.56 11.30
C PRO A 17 -2.90 4.35 10.39
N ILE A 18 -1.89 4.50 9.54
CA ILE A 18 -1.31 3.39 8.77
C ILE A 18 -0.11 2.90 9.59
N TYR A 19 -0.15 1.66 10.07
CA TYR A 19 0.89 1.08 10.92
C TYR A 19 2.01 0.41 10.12
N ASP A 20 1.70 -0.06 8.90
CA ASP A 20 2.69 -0.70 8.04
C ASP A 20 2.34 -0.52 6.55
N VAL A 21 3.38 -0.53 5.73
CA VAL A 21 3.29 -0.47 4.27
C VAL A 21 4.32 -1.42 3.66
N ASN A 22 3.91 -2.20 2.66
CA ASN A 22 4.80 -3.11 1.96
C ASN A 22 4.68 -2.92 0.44
N TRP A 23 5.81 -2.73 -0.24
CA TRP A 23 5.86 -2.60 -1.69
C TRP A 23 6.36 -3.91 -2.31
N CYS A 24 5.52 -4.58 -3.08
CA CYS A 24 5.82 -5.86 -3.68
C CYS A 24 6.92 -5.73 -4.75
N PRO A 25 8.04 -6.44 -4.65
CA PRO A 25 9.09 -6.42 -5.68
C PRO A 25 8.69 -7.18 -6.95
N LEU A 26 7.69 -8.05 -6.89
CA LEU A 26 7.25 -8.87 -8.03
C LEU A 26 6.19 -8.17 -8.89
N THR A 27 5.32 -7.37 -8.28
CA THR A 27 4.15 -6.79 -8.97
C THR A 27 4.10 -5.27 -8.95
N GLY A 28 4.96 -4.62 -8.17
CA GLY A 28 4.92 -3.16 -7.97
C GLY A 28 3.71 -2.68 -7.15
N LEU A 29 2.88 -3.57 -6.63
CA LEU A 29 1.74 -3.21 -5.79
C LEU A 29 2.20 -2.75 -4.41
N ILE A 30 1.48 -1.79 -3.84
CA ILE A 30 1.67 -1.31 -2.47
C ILE A 30 0.52 -1.80 -1.62
N ALA A 31 0.80 -2.43 -0.49
CA ALA A 31 -0.20 -2.83 0.49
C ALA A 31 -0.05 -2.01 1.76
N THR A 32 -1.16 -1.58 2.36
CA THR A 32 -1.17 -0.85 3.64
C THR A 32 -1.96 -1.61 4.70
N ALA A 33 -1.52 -1.49 5.95
CA ALA A 33 -2.18 -2.00 7.15
C ALA A 33 -2.52 -0.83 8.08
N SER A 34 -3.76 -0.76 8.56
CA SER A 34 -4.28 0.41 9.27
C SER A 34 -5.10 0.05 10.51
N GLY A 35 -5.19 1.00 11.44
CA GLY A 35 -6.05 0.94 12.63
C GLY A 35 -7.55 1.02 12.34
N ASP A 36 -7.95 1.32 11.10
CA ASP A 36 -9.37 1.22 10.69
C ASP A 36 -9.74 -0.23 10.31
N ASN A 37 -8.98 -1.21 10.80
CA ASN A 37 -9.08 -2.65 10.54
C ASN A 37 -8.92 -3.04 9.06
N SER A 38 -8.44 -2.10 8.21
CA SER A 38 -8.41 -2.29 6.78
C SER A 38 -7.04 -2.69 6.23
N ILE A 39 -7.09 -3.50 5.18
CA ILE A 39 -5.99 -3.71 4.24
C ILE A 39 -6.38 -3.11 2.90
N ARG A 40 -5.49 -2.31 2.31
CA ARG A 40 -5.69 -1.69 1.00
C ARG A 40 -4.52 -1.96 0.08
N ILE A 41 -4.81 -2.16 -1.19
CA ILE A 41 -3.83 -2.42 -2.24
C ILE A 41 -3.90 -1.29 -3.27
N PHE A 42 -2.76 -0.66 -3.51
CA PHE A 42 -2.59 0.40 -4.49
C PHE A 42 -1.71 -0.06 -5.64
N ARG A 43 -1.99 0.47 -6.83
CA ARG A 43 -1.21 0.26 -8.05
C ARG A 43 -0.76 1.61 -8.59
N GLU A 44 0.49 1.70 -9.04
CA GLU A 44 0.97 2.85 -9.81
C GLU A 44 0.32 2.86 -11.21
N GLU A 45 -0.22 4.00 -11.60
CA GLU A 45 -0.79 4.20 -12.94
C GLU A 45 0.33 4.37 -13.97
N GLU A 46 0.19 3.73 -15.13
CA GLU A 46 1.18 3.88 -16.21
C GLU A 46 1.12 5.28 -16.82
N SER A 47 2.18 6.07 -16.60
CA SER A 47 2.40 7.33 -17.33
C SER A 47 3.54 7.19 -18.33
N LYS A 48 3.29 7.53 -19.59
CA LYS A 48 4.33 7.59 -20.64
C LYS A 48 5.15 8.87 -20.59
N GLN A 49 4.79 9.84 -19.74
CA GLN A 49 5.44 11.14 -19.64
C GLN A 49 6.35 11.20 -18.41
N ARG A 50 7.63 11.51 -18.63
CA ARG A 50 8.65 11.53 -17.56
C ARG A 50 8.50 12.66 -16.55
N ASP A 51 7.79 13.73 -16.91
CA ASP A 51 7.64 14.93 -16.08
C ASP A 51 6.35 14.94 -15.27
N VAL A 52 5.52 13.90 -15.40
CA VAL A 52 4.30 13.75 -14.61
C VAL A 52 4.64 12.97 -13.34
N PRO A 53 4.34 13.50 -12.14
CA PRO A 53 4.52 12.74 -10.92
C PRO A 53 3.69 11.45 -10.93
N PRO A 54 4.17 10.35 -10.31
CA PRO A 54 3.44 9.10 -10.30
C PRO A 54 2.10 9.28 -9.56
N SER A 55 1.07 8.62 -10.06
CA SER A 55 -0.23 8.54 -9.41
C SER A 55 -0.53 7.08 -9.07
N PHE A 56 -1.29 6.88 -8.00
CA PHE A 56 -1.64 5.55 -7.52
C PHE A 56 -3.15 5.44 -7.38
N SER A 57 -3.72 4.33 -7.83
CA SER A 57 -5.13 4.00 -7.66
C SER A 57 -5.30 2.88 -6.63
N LEU A 58 -6.41 2.94 -5.90
CA LEU A 58 -6.84 1.84 -5.04
C LEU A 58 -7.46 0.74 -5.90
N ILE A 59 -6.86 -0.45 -5.92
CA ILE A 59 -7.34 -1.60 -6.70
C ILE A 59 -8.01 -2.67 -5.87
N ALA A 60 -7.76 -2.70 -4.55
CA ALA A 60 -8.46 -3.58 -3.62
C ALA A 60 -8.53 -2.94 -2.23
N SER A 61 -9.64 -3.17 -1.53
CA SER A 61 -9.85 -2.69 -0.17
C SER A 61 -10.70 -3.69 0.60
N ASN A 62 -10.16 -4.20 1.70
CA ASN A 62 -10.93 -4.95 2.68
C ASN A 62 -10.99 -4.12 3.97
N ALA A 63 -12.15 -3.53 4.24
CA ALA A 63 -12.37 -2.66 5.40
C ALA A 63 -12.46 -3.40 6.75
N HIS A 64 -12.63 -4.72 6.71
CA HIS A 64 -12.68 -5.59 7.89
C HIS A 64 -11.74 -6.77 7.67
N ALA A 65 -10.48 -6.47 7.37
CA ALA A 65 -9.48 -7.51 7.15
C ALA A 65 -9.18 -8.28 8.44
N HIS A 66 -9.34 -7.62 9.59
CA HIS A 66 -9.24 -8.19 10.93
C HIS A 66 -10.34 -7.59 11.84
N SER A 67 -10.51 -8.14 13.03
CA SER A 67 -11.43 -7.62 14.06
C SER A 67 -10.88 -6.41 14.83
N GLN A 68 -9.57 -6.19 14.75
CA GLN A 68 -8.83 -5.11 15.39
C GLN A 68 -7.80 -4.51 14.40
N ASP A 69 -6.99 -3.59 14.91
CA ASP A 69 -5.93 -2.89 14.19
C ASP A 69 -5.03 -3.86 13.42
N VAL A 70 -4.75 -3.56 12.15
CA VAL A 70 -3.79 -4.36 11.36
C VAL A 70 -2.40 -3.79 11.55
N ASN A 71 -1.51 -4.54 12.19
CA ASN A 71 -0.22 -4.05 12.68
C ASN A 71 0.93 -4.24 11.68
N ARG A 72 0.86 -5.29 10.85
CA ARG A 72 1.89 -5.62 9.86
C ARG A 72 1.29 -6.22 8.60
N ILE A 73 1.99 -6.00 7.49
CA ILE A 73 1.66 -6.59 6.20
C ILE A 73 2.93 -6.90 5.41
N ALA A 74 2.96 -8.05 4.73
CA ALA A 74 4.09 -8.44 3.91
C ALA A 74 3.62 -9.18 2.65
N PHE A 75 4.10 -8.76 1.49
CA PHE A 75 4.00 -9.56 0.28
C PHE A 75 4.94 -10.76 0.36
N ASN A 76 4.51 -11.90 -0.18
CA ASN A 76 5.40 -13.02 -0.40
C ASN A 76 6.47 -12.63 -1.45
N PRO A 77 7.77 -12.87 -1.18
CA PRO A 77 8.85 -12.47 -2.10
C PRO A 77 8.99 -13.39 -3.33
N LYS A 78 8.24 -14.50 -3.40
CA LYS A 78 8.31 -15.51 -4.46
C LYS A 78 6.97 -15.77 -5.15
N GLU A 79 5.85 -15.55 -4.46
CA GLU A 79 4.51 -15.81 -4.99
C GLU A 79 3.75 -14.49 -5.19
N PRO A 80 3.56 -14.06 -6.45
CA PRO A 80 2.82 -12.83 -6.75
C PRO A 80 1.38 -12.88 -6.23
N GLY A 81 0.96 -11.82 -5.54
CA GLY A 81 -0.40 -11.66 -5.05
C GLY A 81 -0.68 -12.32 -3.69
N LEU A 82 0.24 -13.13 -3.17
CA LEU A 82 0.12 -13.66 -1.82
C LEU A 82 0.62 -12.64 -0.79
N ILE A 83 -0.23 -12.34 0.21
CA ILE A 83 0.08 -11.45 1.32
C ILE A 83 -0.17 -12.13 2.67
N ALA A 84 0.63 -11.77 3.67
CA ALA A 84 0.39 -12.09 5.06
C ALA A 84 0.19 -10.80 5.87
N SER A 85 -0.72 -10.82 6.83
CA SER A 85 -0.95 -9.72 7.77
C SER A 85 -1.24 -10.25 9.17
N CYS A 86 -1.00 -9.42 10.19
CA CYS A 86 -1.37 -9.73 11.58
C CYS A 86 -2.05 -8.52 12.24
N SER A 87 -2.80 -8.82 13.29
CA SER A 87 -3.62 -7.89 14.06
C SER A 87 -3.45 -8.14 15.55
N ASP A 88 -3.94 -7.23 16.39
CA ASP A 88 -3.98 -7.35 17.86
C ASP A 88 -4.77 -8.56 18.36
#